data_AF-A0A3S0BVZ1-F1
#
_entry.id   AF-A0A3S0BVZ1-F1
#
_cell.length_a   1.000
_cell.length_b   1.000
_cell.length_c   1.000
_cell.angle_alpha   90.00
_cell.angle_beta   90.00
_cell.angle_gamma   90.00
#
_symmetry.space_group_name_H-M   'P 1'
#
loop_
_entity.id
_entity.type
_entity.pdbx_description
1 polymer ?
#
loop_
_entity_poly.entity_id
_entity_poly.type
_entity_poly.pdbx_seq_one_letter_code
_entity_poly.pdbx_strand_id
1 'polypeptide(L)'
;MMMEVAEVEKQPASPGQMLRAAREAKGWKVEQVASQLKLSRRQIEALEADAFADLPGLTFVRGFVRNYARVLEIDTDPILALLERHASPDTTFEIKAPPLAKLPKGAGGYPGQSRPPYRL
;
A
#
# COMPACT_ATOMS: atom_id res chain seq x y z
N MET A 1 -15.46 -40.44 15.83
CA MET A 1 -15.88 -40.13 14.45
C MET A 1 -14.93 -39.05 13.95
N MET A 2 -13.87 -39.46 13.23
CA MET A 2 -12.90 -38.55 12.59
C MET A 2 -13.34 -38.37 11.14
N MET A 3 -13.45 -37.13 10.69
CA MET A 3 -13.62 -36.67 9.30
C MET A 3 -13.64 -35.14 9.40
N GLU A 4 -12.87 -34.33 8.70
CA GLU A 4 -11.76 -34.50 7.77
C GLU A 4 -11.09 -33.12 7.76
N VAL A 5 -9.79 -33.05 8.03
CA VAL A 5 -9.05 -31.77 8.05
C VAL A 5 -8.87 -31.29 6.62
N ALA A 6 -9.70 -30.34 6.19
CA ALA A 6 -9.51 -29.65 4.92
C ALA A 6 -8.39 -28.62 5.05
N GLU A 7 -7.13 -29.08 5.08
CA GLU A 7 -5.99 -28.23 4.75
C GLU A 7 -5.96 -28.04 3.24
N VAL A 8 -6.64 -26.99 2.76
CA VAL A 8 -6.40 -26.51 1.40
C VAL A 8 -5.10 -25.72 1.44
N GLU A 9 -4.01 -26.34 0.99
CA GLU A 9 -2.77 -25.66 0.63
C GLU A 9 -3.07 -24.65 -0.49
N LYS A 10 -3.54 -23.46 -0.13
CA LYS A 10 -3.69 -22.35 -1.06
C LYS A 10 -2.31 -21.75 -1.30
N GLN A 11 -1.57 -22.31 -2.24
CA GLN A 11 -0.58 -21.51 -2.93
C GLN A 11 -1.31 -20.26 -3.45
N PRO A 12 -0.89 -19.05 -3.09
CA PRO A 12 -1.63 -17.85 -3.43
C PRO A 12 -1.60 -17.67 -4.94
N ALA A 13 -2.76 -17.84 -5.59
CA ALA A 13 -2.88 -17.84 -7.04
C ALA A 13 -2.85 -16.43 -7.64
N SER A 14 -2.99 -15.40 -6.80
CA SER A 14 -3.09 -14.01 -7.20
C SER A 14 -2.37 -13.07 -6.21
N PRO A 15 -1.96 -11.87 -6.64
CA PRO A 15 -1.26 -10.93 -5.77
C PRO A 15 -2.12 -10.48 -4.58
N GLY A 16 -3.45 -10.34 -4.75
CA GLY A 16 -4.38 -10.03 -3.66
C GLY A 16 -4.44 -11.13 -2.60
N GLN A 17 -4.45 -12.40 -3.03
CA GLN A 17 -4.41 -13.54 -2.11
C GLN A 17 -3.09 -13.60 -1.32
N MET A 18 -1.95 -13.28 -1.95
CA MET A 18 -0.66 -13.19 -1.25
C MET A 18 -0.70 -12.16 -0.12
N LEU A 19 -1.20 -10.95 -0.43
CA LEU A 19 -1.29 -9.86 0.55
C LEU A 19 -2.24 -10.22 1.69
N ARG A 20 -3.39 -10.82 1.37
CA ARG A 20 -4.36 -11.28 2.36
C ARG A 20 -3.77 -12.35 3.28
N ALA A 21 -3.14 -13.38 2.71
CA ALA A 21 -2.54 -14.46 3.49
C ALA A 21 -1.45 -13.93 4.43
N ALA A 22 -0.61 -13.02 3.95
CA ALA A 22 0.43 -12.41 4.77
C ALA A 22 -0.15 -11.50 5.88
N ARG A 23 -1.24 -10.77 5.62
CA ARG A 23 -1.96 -10.01 6.66
C ARG A 23 -2.53 -10.94 7.73
N GLU A 24 -3.20 -12.02 7.32
CA GLU A 24 -3.79 -13.00 8.21
C GLU A 24 -2.71 -13.72 9.04
N ALA A 25 -1.56 -14.03 8.45
CA ALA A 25 -0.41 -14.61 9.14
C ALA A 25 0.17 -13.67 10.22
N LYS A 26 0.14 -12.35 10.01
CA LYS A 26 0.47 -11.36 11.05
C LYS A 26 -0.63 -11.15 12.09
N GLY A 27 -1.81 -11.76 11.92
CA GLY A 27 -2.97 -11.57 12.81
C GLY A 27 -3.60 -10.18 12.72
N TRP A 28 -3.37 -9.46 11.63
CA TRP A 28 -3.85 -8.08 11.49
C TRP A 28 -5.25 -8.03 10.87
N LYS A 29 -6.09 -7.13 11.41
CA LYS A 29 -7.38 -6.77 10.82
C LYS A 29 -7.19 -5.84 9.62
N VAL A 30 -8.18 -5.85 8.72
CA VAL A 30 -8.20 -4.98 7.53
C VAL A 30 -8.10 -3.50 7.94
N GLU A 31 -8.77 -3.10 9.01
CA GLU A 31 -8.74 -1.73 9.52
C GLU A 31 -7.35 -1.29 10.01
N GLN A 32 -6.57 -2.22 10.57
CA GLN A 32 -5.23 -1.94 11.08
C GLN A 32 -4.29 -1.65 9.92
N VAL A 33 -4.32 -2.48 8.86
CA VAL A 33 -3.47 -2.25 7.70
C VAL A 33 -3.93 -1.05 6.87
N ALA A 34 -5.25 -0.82 6.76
CA ALA A 34 -5.83 0.36 6.12
C ALA A 34 -5.29 1.65 6.77
N SER A 35 -5.26 1.69 8.10
CA SER A 35 -4.75 2.83 8.88
C SER A 35 -3.24 3.04 8.64
N GLN A 36 -2.44 1.97 8.63
CA GLN A 36 -0.99 2.05 8.39
C GLN A 36 -0.66 2.53 6.97
N LEU A 37 -1.42 2.07 5.97
CA LEU A 37 -1.22 2.42 4.57
C LEU A 37 -1.89 3.75 4.18
N LYS A 38 -2.67 4.35 5.09
CA LYS A 38 -3.53 5.52 4.83
C LYS A 38 -4.48 5.29 3.65
N LEU A 39 -4.99 4.07 3.54
CA LEU A 39 -5.98 3.65 2.55
C LEU A 39 -7.34 3.44 3.23
N SER A 40 -8.41 3.58 2.45
CA SER A 40 -9.73 3.18 2.94
C SER A 40 -9.82 1.66 3.05
N ARG A 41 -10.68 1.17 3.96
CA ARG A 41 -10.99 -0.26 4.07
C ARG A 41 -11.39 -0.87 2.72
N ARG A 42 -12.22 -0.17 1.94
CA ARG A 42 -12.64 -0.61 0.61
C ARG A 42 -11.47 -0.80 -0.36
N GLN A 43 -10.45 0.06 -0.30
CA GLN A 43 -9.26 -0.10 -1.14
C GLN A 43 -8.41 -1.31 -0.72
N ILE A 44 -8.31 -1.60 0.57
CA ILE A 44 -7.63 -2.82 1.04
C ILE A 44 -8.40 -4.06 0.59
N GLU A 45 -9.72 -4.07 0.77
CA GLU A 45 -10.58 -5.17 0.31
C GLU A 45 -10.47 -5.37 -1.21
N ALA A 46 -10.44 -4.28 -1.99
CA ALA A 46 -10.24 -4.36 -3.44
C ALA A 46 -8.86 -4.91 -3.83
N LEU A 47 -7.79 -4.54 -3.10
CA LEU A 47 -6.46 -5.11 -3.30
C LEU A 47 -6.43 -6.61 -3.00
N GLU A 48 -7.04 -7.04 -1.90
CA GLU A 48 -7.10 -8.45 -1.49
C GLU A 48 -8.00 -9.31 -2.38
N ALA A 49 -8.99 -8.70 -3.04
CA ALA A 49 -9.91 -9.35 -3.97
C ALA A 49 -9.47 -9.27 -5.44
N ASP A 50 -8.29 -8.72 -5.73
CA ASP A 50 -7.79 -8.45 -7.09
C ASP A 50 -8.74 -7.56 -7.94
N ALA A 51 -9.59 -6.78 -7.29
CA ALA A 51 -10.54 -5.86 -7.91
C ALA A 51 -9.86 -4.53 -8.30
N PHE A 52 -8.81 -4.61 -9.13
CA PHE A 52 -7.98 -3.46 -9.50
C PHE A 52 -8.73 -2.38 -10.29
N ALA A 53 -9.85 -2.73 -10.93
CA ALA A 53 -10.75 -1.80 -11.61
C ALA A 53 -11.43 -0.81 -10.64
N ASP A 54 -11.58 -1.17 -9.36
CA ASP A 54 -12.17 -0.31 -8.33
C ASP A 54 -11.15 0.65 -7.69
N LEU A 55 -9.88 0.56 -8.10
CA LEU A 55 -8.78 1.37 -7.62
C LEU A 55 -8.45 2.51 -8.61
N PRO A 56 -7.80 3.60 -8.16
CA PRO A 56 -7.53 4.80 -8.99
C PRO A 56 -6.52 4.61 -10.15
N GLY A 57 -6.44 3.42 -10.74
CA GLY A 57 -5.59 3.08 -11.87
C GLY A 57 -4.36 2.27 -11.50
N LEU A 58 -3.81 1.54 -12.47
CA LEU A 58 -2.83 0.47 -12.23
C LEU A 58 -1.49 0.96 -11.67
N THR A 59 -1.09 2.19 -12.02
CA THR A 59 0.09 2.85 -11.45
C THR A 59 -0.01 2.98 -9.93
N PHE A 60 -1.21 3.29 -9.41
CA PHE A 60 -1.46 3.37 -7.98
C PHE A 60 -1.48 2.00 -7.33
N VAL A 61 -2.09 1.01 -7.98
CA VAL A 61 -2.11 -0.38 -7.50
C VAL A 61 -0.70 -0.89 -7.25
N ARG A 62 0.23 -0.69 -8.19
CA ARG A 62 1.65 -1.05 -7.99
C ARG A 62 2.26 -0.38 -6.77
N GLY A 63 1.97 0.90 -6.55
CA GLY A 63 2.41 1.64 -5.37
C GLY A 63 1.81 1.10 -4.07
N PHE A 64 0.51 0.80 -4.07
CA PHE A 64 -0.18 0.23 -2.91
C PHE A 64 0.36 -1.15 -2.57
N VAL A 65 0.55 -2.02 -3.55
CA VAL A 65 1.12 -3.36 -3.38
C VAL A 65 2.52 -3.29 -2.75
N ARG A 66 3.39 -2.38 -3.24
CA ARG A 66 4.72 -2.17 -2.64
C ARG A 66 4.65 -1.72 -1.18
N ASN A 67 3.80 -0.73 -0.89
CA ASN A 67 3.67 -0.21 0.46
C ASN A 67 3.08 -1.26 1.41
N TYR A 68 2.11 -2.04 0.92
CA TYR A 68 1.48 -3.12 1.67
C TYR A 68 2.50 -4.21 2.01
N ALA A 69 3.24 -4.72 1.02
CA ALA A 69 4.29 -5.72 1.23
C ALA A 69 5.34 -5.23 2.24
N ARG A 70 5.73 -3.95 2.16
CA ARG A 70 6.67 -3.33 3.12
C ARG A 70 6.12 -3.30 4.55
N VAL A 71 4.86 -2.92 4.75
CA VAL A 71 4.21 -2.91 6.06
C VAL A 71 4.06 -4.32 6.63
N LEU A 72 3.81 -5.30 5.77
CA LEU A 72 3.79 -6.71 6.14
C LEU A 72 5.19 -7.34 6.26
N GLU A 73 6.25 -6.62 5.91
CA GLU A 73 7.65 -7.10 5.92
C GLU A 73 7.84 -8.40 5.11
N ILE A 74 7.16 -8.49 3.96
CA ILE A 74 7.27 -9.62 3.03
C ILE A 74 7.95 -9.19 1.74
N ASP A 75 8.45 -10.17 0.99
CA ASP A 75 9.05 -9.92 -0.31
C ASP A 75 8.00 -9.36 -1.29
N THR A 76 8.36 -8.24 -1.91
CA THR A 76 7.49 -7.48 -2.81
C THR A 76 7.60 -7.95 -4.25
N ASP A 77 8.78 -8.44 -4.65
CA ASP A 77 9.07 -8.86 -6.02
C ASP A 77 8.14 -9.96 -6.56
N PRO A 78 7.86 -11.06 -5.82
CA PRO A 78 6.95 -12.09 -6.32
C PRO A 78 5.52 -11.57 -6.50
N ILE A 79 5.07 -10.64 -5.65
CA ILE A 79 3.72 -10.07 -5.69
C ILE A 79 3.58 -9.15 -6.91
N LEU A 80 4.61 -8.34 -7.20
CA LEU A 80 4.62 -7.48 -8.38
C LEU A 80 4.68 -8.30 -9.68
N ALA A 81 5.48 -9.37 -9.71
CA ALA A 81 5.54 -10.25 -10.87
C ALA A 81 4.18 -10.89 -11.18
N LEU A 82 3.39 -11.25 -10.15
CA LEU A 82 2.02 -11.73 -10.33
C LEU A 82 1.09 -10.60 -10.79
N LEU A 83 1.22 -9.41 -10.23
CA LEU A 83 0.41 -8.25 -10.62
C LEU A 83 0.59 -7.91 -12.10
N GLU A 84 1.81 -7.95 -12.62
CA GLU A 84 2.10 -7.69 -14.04
C GLU A 84 1.47 -8.71 -14.98
N ARG A 85 1.29 -9.96 -14.53
CA ARG A 85 0.60 -11.01 -15.29
C ARG A 85 -0.92 -10.84 -15.27
N HIS A 86 -1.47 -10.25 -14.21
CA HIS A 86 -2.91 -10.11 -13.99
C HIS A 86 -3.48 -8.77 -14.46
N ALA A 87 -2.66 -7.74 -14.59
CA ALA A 87 -3.13 -6.39 -14.88
C ALA A 87 -2.87 -5.95 -16.32
N SER A 88 -3.95 -5.70 -17.05
CA SER A 88 -3.91 -5.06 -18.38
C SER A 88 -3.60 -3.56 -18.27
N PRO A 89 -2.85 -2.97 -19.23
CA PRO A 89 -2.30 -1.62 -19.11
C PRO A 89 -3.31 -0.45 -19.16
N ASP A 90 -4.60 -0.69 -19.41
CA ASP A 90 -5.56 0.38 -19.77
C ASP A 90 -6.25 1.13 -18.61
N THR A 91 -5.93 0.84 -17.34
CA THR A 91 -6.63 1.50 -16.22
C THR A 91 -5.87 2.75 -15.77
N THR A 92 -6.02 3.86 -16.48
CA THR A 92 -5.59 5.19 -16.02
C THR A 92 -6.82 5.98 -15.54
N PHE A 93 -6.96 6.18 -14.23
CA PHE A 93 -7.93 7.13 -13.69
C PHE A 93 -7.22 8.43 -13.28
N GLU A 94 -7.84 9.54 -13.65
CA GLU A 94 -7.42 10.90 -13.38
C GLU A 94 -7.57 11.20 -11.87
N ILE A 95 -6.46 11.48 -11.18
CA ILE A 95 -6.48 11.74 -9.74
C ILE A 95 -7.11 13.12 -9.51
N LYS A 96 -8.25 13.19 -8.81
CA LYS A 96 -8.57 14.38 -8.01
C LYS A 96 -7.69 14.35 -6.76
N ALA A 97 -6.46 14.84 -6.88
CA ALA A 97 -5.65 15.13 -5.71
C ALA A 97 -6.45 16.10 -4.81
N PRO A 98 -6.54 15.89 -3.49
CA PRO A 98 -6.89 17.01 -2.61
C PRO A 98 -5.87 18.13 -2.92
N PRO A 99 -6.30 19.40 -3.05
CA PRO A 99 -5.36 20.46 -3.35
C PRO A 99 -4.29 20.40 -2.27
N LEU A 100 -3.03 20.15 -2.67
CA LEU A 100 -1.90 20.40 -1.79
C LEU A 100 -2.14 21.81 -1.27
N ALA A 101 -2.49 21.94 0.01
CA ALA A 101 -2.54 23.22 0.68
C ALA A 101 -1.19 23.85 0.39
N LYS A 102 -1.22 24.94 -0.39
CA LYS A 102 -0.04 25.63 -0.90
C LYS A 102 0.95 25.74 0.25
N LEU A 103 2.12 25.09 0.15
CA LEU A 103 3.22 25.45 1.04
C LEU A 103 3.38 26.97 0.93
N PRO A 104 3.39 27.73 2.03
CA PRO A 104 3.63 29.16 1.96
C PRO A 104 5.01 29.38 1.34
N LYS A 105 5.05 29.91 0.12
CA LYS A 105 6.27 30.47 -0.47
C LYS A 105 6.62 31.72 0.34
N GLY A 106 7.44 31.57 1.38
CA GLY A 106 7.94 32.69 2.15
C GLY A 106 8.09 32.43 3.64
N ALA A 107 8.94 31.48 4.02
CA ALA A 107 9.64 31.60 5.30
C ALA A 107 10.91 32.43 5.06
N GLY A 108 10.71 33.75 4.92
CA GLY A 108 11.79 34.69 5.12
C GLY A 108 12.26 34.57 6.57
N GLY A 109 13.57 34.34 6.75
CA GLY A 109 14.36 34.56 7.96
C GLY A 109 13.80 34.04 9.29
N TYR A 110 14.50 33.11 9.93
CA TYR A 110 14.40 32.97 11.38
C TYR A 110 14.81 34.30 12.03
N PRO A 111 13.92 35.05 12.71
CA PRO A 111 14.36 36.22 13.46
C PRO A 111 15.06 35.74 14.73
N GLY A 112 16.31 36.15 14.93
CA GLY A 112 16.91 36.22 16.27
C GLY A 112 17.81 35.07 16.72
N GLN A 113 18.58 34.43 15.85
CA GLN A 113 19.78 33.68 16.29
C GLN A 113 21.05 34.31 15.72
N SER A 114 21.49 35.40 16.36
CA SER A 114 22.88 35.84 16.31
C SER A 114 23.75 34.72 16.86
N ARG A 115 24.26 33.85 15.98
CA ARG A 115 25.34 32.92 16.34
C ARG A 115 26.60 33.78 16.53
N PRO A 116 27.23 33.82 17.72
CA PRO A 116 28.53 34.44 17.85
C PRO A 116 29.53 33.64 16.99
N PRO A 117 30.45 34.30 16.27
CA PRO A 117 31.46 33.57 15.53
C PRO A 117 32.45 32.97 16.54
N TYR A 118 32.36 31.67 16.80
CA TYR A 118 33.47 30.97 17.42
C TYR A 118 34.63 31.00 16.41
N ARG A 119 35.66 31.78 16.72
CA ARG A 119 36.97 31.71 16.07
C ARG A 119 37.84 30.77 16.92
N LEU A 120 38.55 29.86 16.23
CA LEU A 120 39.60 29.00 16.77
C LEU A 120 40.74 29.81 17.38
#